data_AF-A0A3C0N9N7-F1
#
_entry.id   AF-A0A3C0N9N7-F1
#
_cell.length_a   1.000
_cell.length_b   1.000
_cell.length_c   1.000
_cell.angle_alpha   90.00
_cell.angle_beta   90.00
_cell.angle_gamma   90.00
#
_symmetry.space_group_name_H-M   'P 1'
#
loop_
_entity.id
_entity.type
_entity.pdbx_description
1 polymer ?
#
loop_
_entity_poly.entity_id
_entity_poly.type
_entity_poly.pdbx_seq_one_letter_code
_entity_poly.pdbx_strand_id
1 'polypeptide(L)'
;MVRLWNLKGKQLAEWKPGGVGIPTFSPDGKRLATLGEEDNTIRLWDLSGKLLAERKVEPDEVGRLMFSPDGQRLATDGNSGT
;
A
#
# COMPACT_ATOMS: atom_id res chain seq x y z
N MET A 1 -2.41 3.47 -10.56
CA MET A 1 -3.80 3.86 -10.22
C MET A 1 -4.43 2.75 -9.41
N VAL A 2 -5.21 3.05 -8.38
CA VAL A 2 -5.90 2.05 -7.57
C VAL A 2 -7.40 2.17 -7.79
N ARG A 3 -8.04 1.03 -8.04
CA ARG A 3 -9.51 0.91 -8.11
C ARG A 3 -9.95 -0.14 -7.11
N LEU A 4 -10.89 0.24 -6.26
CA LEU A 4 -11.48 -0.65 -5.28
C LEU A 4 -12.83 -1.13 -5.80
N TRP A 5 -13.04 -2.44 -5.80
CA TRP A 5 -14.29 -3.08 -6.21
C TRP A 5 -14.81 -3.96 -5.08
N ASN A 6 -16.14 -4.11 -5.00
CA ASN A 6 -16.70 -5.21 -4.24
C ASN A 6 -16.78 -6.50 -5.09
N LEU A 7 -17.04 -7.64 -4.45
CA LEU A 7 -17.15 -8.94 -5.12
C LEU A 7 -18.34 -9.04 -6.09
N LYS A 8 -19.26 -8.05 -6.08
CA LYS A 8 -20.36 -7.95 -7.04
C LYS A 8 -19.98 -7.14 -8.29
N GLY A 9 -18.72 -6.71 -8.41
CA GLY A 9 -18.24 -5.94 -9.55
C GLY A 9 -18.62 -4.46 -9.53
N LYS A 10 -19.04 -3.90 -8.39
CA LYS A 10 -19.27 -2.45 -8.26
C LYS A 10 -17.99 -1.74 -7.85
N GLN A 11 -17.60 -0.70 -8.59
CA GLN A 11 -16.51 0.21 -8.21
C GLN A 11 -16.94 1.01 -6.97
N LEU A 12 -16.13 0.96 -5.92
CA LEU A 12 -16.36 1.67 -4.66
C LEU A 12 -15.56 2.98 -4.59
N ALA A 13 -14.34 2.98 -5.11
CA ALA A 13 -13.45 4.14 -5.08
C ALA A 13 -12.33 4.01 -6.13
N GLU A 14 -11.76 5.15 -6.51
CA GLU A 14 -10.66 5.25 -7.47
C GLU A 14 -9.75 6.41 -7.07
N TRP A 15 -8.45 6.15 -6.98
CA TRP A 15 -7.45 7.18 -6.67
C TRP A 15 -6.09 6.88 -7.32
N LYS A 16 -5.21 7.88 -7.31
CA LYS A 16 -3.88 7.83 -7.96
C LYS A 16 -2.78 7.99 -6.89
N PRO A 17 -2.22 6.88 -6.37
CA PRO A 17 -1.17 6.93 -5.36
C PRO A 17 0.23 7.41 -5.84
N GLY A 18 0.41 7.71 -7.13
CA GLY A 18 1.75 7.80 -7.77
C GLY A 18 2.31 6.39 -8.05
N GLY A 19 3.07 6.21 -9.15
CA GLY A 19 3.57 4.92 -9.71
C GLY A 19 3.42 3.71 -8.79
N VAL A 20 2.35 2.93 -8.95
CA VAL A 20 1.89 2.00 -7.90
C VAL A 20 2.44 0.60 -8.15
N GLY A 21 3.20 0.08 -7.19
CA GLY A 21 3.47 -1.35 -7.06
C GLY A 21 2.26 -2.14 -6.54
N ILE A 22 2.45 -3.39 -6.09
CA ILE A 22 1.34 -4.25 -5.63
C ILE A 22 0.75 -3.70 -4.32
N PRO A 23 -0.56 -3.36 -4.25
CA PRO A 23 -1.20 -2.89 -3.02
C PRO A 23 -1.50 -4.07 -2.08
N THR A 24 -1.45 -3.82 -0.76
CA THR A 24 -1.88 -4.80 0.26
C THR A 24 -2.94 -4.22 1.19
N PHE A 25 -3.95 -5.03 1.52
CA PHE A 25 -4.94 -4.67 2.53
C PHE A 25 -4.41 -4.94 3.93
N SER A 26 -4.86 -4.12 4.89
CA SER A 26 -4.80 -4.51 6.30
C SER A 26 -5.73 -5.71 6.57
N PRO A 27 -5.46 -6.53 7.60
CA PRO A 27 -6.28 -7.72 7.90
C PRO A 27 -7.74 -7.38 8.23
N ASP A 28 -7.99 -6.20 8.80
CA ASP A 28 -9.34 -5.68 9.07
C ASP A 28 -10.06 -5.16 7.79
N GLY A 29 -9.36 -5.13 6.66
CA GLY A 29 -9.85 -4.64 5.37
C GLY A 29 -10.08 -3.13 5.30
N LYS A 30 -9.75 -2.35 6.34
CA LYS A 30 -10.09 -0.91 6.42
C LYS A 30 -9.04 0.01 5.82
N ARG A 31 -7.83 -0.48 5.61
CA ARG A 31 -6.69 0.29 5.12
C ARG A 31 -6.01 -0.42 3.97
N LEU A 32 -5.32 0.37 3.14
CA LEU A 32 -4.51 -0.11 2.04
C LEU A 32 -3.10 0.47 2.18
N ALA A 33 -2.08 -0.35 2.02
CA ALA A 33 -0.70 0.12 1.86
C ALA A 33 -0.27 -0.03 0.40
N THR A 34 0.46 0.96 -0.11
CA THR A 34 1.01 0.98 -1.47
C THR A 34 2.46 1.42 -1.44
N LEU A 35 3.28 0.89 -2.34
CA LEU A 35 4.62 1.39 -2.61
C LEU A 35 4.60 2.19 -3.91
N GLY A 36 5.13 3.41 -3.86
CA GLY A 36 5.45 4.20 -5.03
C GLY A 36 6.77 3.75 -5.64
N GLU A 37 6.75 3.08 -6.79
CA GLU A 37 7.97 2.56 -7.45
C GLU A 37 8.86 3.69 -8.01
N GLU A 38 8.27 4.80 -8.44
CA GLU A 38 9.02 5.93 -9.03
C GLU A 38 9.60 6.87 -7.97
N ASP A 39 8.92 7.01 -6.83
CA ASP A 39 9.27 7.98 -5.77
C ASP A 39 9.72 7.32 -4.46
N ASN A 40 9.79 5.99 -4.43
CA ASN A 40 10.17 5.15 -3.30
C ASN A 40 9.45 5.57 -2.02
N THR A 41 8.13 5.70 -2.10
CA THR A 41 7.32 6.14 -0.96
C THR A 41 6.28 5.09 -0.62
N ILE A 42 6.34 4.58 0.61
CA ILE A 42 5.28 3.76 1.20
C ILE A 42 4.17 4.69 1.65
N ARG A 43 2.94 4.40 1.24
CA ARG A 43 1.76 5.18 1.57
C ARG A 43 0.69 4.30 2.19
N LEU A 44 0.08 4.78 3.26
CA LEU A 44 -1.05 4.16 3.94
C LEU A 44 -2.31 4.98 3.66
N TRP A 45 -3.35 4.33 3.20
CA TRP A 45 -4.61 4.93 2.79
C TRP A 45 -5.78 4.34 3.58
N ASP A 46 -6.83 5.13 3.74
CA ASP A 46 -8.16 4.57 3.96
C ASP A 46 -8.83 4.22 2.61
N LEU A 47 -9.95 3.51 2.67
CA LEU A 47 -10.67 3.06 1.46
C LEU A 47 -11.38 4.18 0.69
N SER A 48 -11.44 5.40 1.25
CA SER A 48 -11.92 6.57 0.51
C SER A 48 -10.84 7.16 -0.41
N GLY A 49 -9.60 6.67 -0.29
CA GLY A 49 -8.44 7.20 -0.99
C GLY A 49 -7.76 8.35 -0.25
N LYS A 50 -8.10 8.59 1.02
CA LYS A 50 -7.42 9.58 1.84
C LYS A 50 -6.08 9.01 2.33
N LEU A 51 -5.03 9.78 2.16
CA LEU A 51 -3.71 9.47 2.70
C LEU A 51 -3.72 9.61 4.22
N LEU A 52 -3.38 8.55 4.93
CA LEU A 52 -3.29 8.49 6.39
C LEU A 52 -1.85 8.71 6.88
N ALA A 53 -0.88 8.17 6.15
CA ALA A 53 0.55 8.32 6.43
C ALA A 53 1.37 8.04 5.17
N GLU A 54 2.57 8.61 5.09
CA GLU A 54 3.55 8.26 4.08
C GLU A 54 4.96 8.24 4.65
N ARG A 55 5.84 7.45 4.03
CA ARG A 55 7.23 7.31 4.40
C ARG A 55 8.07 7.08 3.17
N LYS A 56 9.05 7.94 2.94
CA LYS A 56 10.07 7.74 1.91
C LYS A 56 11.07 6.68 2.38
N VAL A 57 11.45 5.79 1.47
CA VAL A 57 12.41 4.70 1.67
C VAL A 57 13.50 4.79 0.62
N GLU A 58 14.62 4.13 0.85
CA GLU A 58 15.65 4.05 -0.17
C GLU A 58 15.20 3.09 -1.30
N PRO A 59 15.64 3.30 -2.56
CA PRO A 59 15.18 2.51 -3.71
C PRO A 59 15.36 1.00 -3.56
N ASP A 60 16.39 0.57 -2.84
CA ASP A 60 16.79 -0.83 -2.72
C ASP A 60 16.13 -1.54 -1.51
N GLU A 61 15.38 -0.81 -0.69
CA GLU A 61 14.86 -1.26 0.60
C GLU A 61 13.50 -1.96 0.54
N VAL A 62 12.76 -1.91 -0.59
CA VAL A 62 11.39 -2.44 -0.62
C VAL A 62 11.04 -3.18 -1.91
N GLY A 63 10.77 -4.48 -1.79
CA GLY A 63 10.15 -5.34 -2.81
C GLY A 63 8.67 -5.61 -2.55
N ARG A 64 8.24 -5.82 -1.29
CA ARG A 64 6.86 -6.15 -0.90
C ARG A 64 6.48 -5.52 0.43
N LEU A 65 5.17 -5.34 0.59
CA LEU A 65 4.53 -4.81 1.79
C LEU A 65 3.69 -5.90 2.46
N MET A 66 3.78 -6.02 3.78
CA MET A 66 3.02 -7.01 4.55
C MET A 66 2.48 -6.42 5.85
N PHE A 67 1.16 -6.49 6.06
CA PHE A 67 0.60 -6.13 7.36
C PHE A 67 0.82 -7.25 8.40
N SER A 68 1.05 -6.86 9.64
CA SER A 68 0.94 -7.78 10.78
C SER A 68 -0.50 -8.30 10.91
N PRO A 69 -0.72 -9.52 11.45
CA PRO A 69 -2.07 -10.09 11.61
C PRO A 69 -3.02 -9.23 12.46
N ASP A 70 -2.48 -8.45 13.41
CA ASP A 70 -3.23 -7.50 14.22
C ASP A 70 -3.51 -6.16 13.51
N GLY A 71 -2.97 -5.96 12.30
CA GLY A 71 -3.10 -4.76 11.49
C GLY A 71 -2.40 -3.52 12.06
N GLN A 72 -1.59 -3.64 13.11
CA GLN A 72 -0.95 -2.49 13.75
C GLN A 72 0.39 -2.12 13.14
N ARG A 73 1.01 -3.03 12.37
CA ARG A 73 2.35 -2.86 11.81
C ARG A 73 2.36 -3.19 10.32
N LEU A 74 3.30 -2.58 9.62
CA LEU A 74 3.59 -2.83 8.22
C LEU A 74 5.08 -3.19 8.13
N ALA A 75 5.38 -4.38 7.63
CA ALA A 75 6.73 -4.82 7.31
C ALA A 75 6.99 -4.61 5.82
N THR A 76 8.24 -4.36 5.49
CA THR A 76 8.76 -4.34 4.13
C THR A 76 9.86 -5.37 4.02
N ASP A 77 9.83 -6.19 2.97
CA ASP A 77 11.03 -6.92 2.55
C ASP A 77 11.77 -6.07 1.51
N GLY A 78 13.09 -6.06 1.55
CA GLY A 78 13.94 -5.32 0.62
C GLY A 78 15.00 -6.25 0.07
N ASN A 79 15.55 -5.94 -1.11
CA ASN A 79 16.63 -6.72 -1.68
C ASN A 79 18.00 -6.27 -1.15
N SER A 80 18.06 -5.83 0.11
CA SER A 80 19.30 -5.71 0.85
C SER A 80 19.80 -7.11 1.16
N GLY A 81 20.43 -7.73 0.16
CA GLY A 81 21.43 -8.74 0.43
C GLY A 81 22.40 -8.17 1.46
N THR A 82 22.54 -8.87 2.57
CA THR A 82 23.66 -8.71 3.52
C THR A 82 24.99 -8.56 2.80
#